data_AF-S0EL88-F1
#
_entry.id   AF-S0EL88-F1
#
_cell.length_a   1.000
_cell.length_b   1.000
_cell.length_c   1.000
_cell.angle_alpha   90.00
_cell.angle_beta   90.00
_cell.angle_gamma   90.00
#
_symmetry.space_group_name_H-M   'P 1'
#
loop_
_entity.id
_entity.type
_entity.pdbx_description
1 polymer ?
#
loop_
_entity_poly.entity_id
_entity_poly.type
_entity_poly.pdbx_seq_one_letter_code
_entity_poly.pdbx_strand_id
1 'polypeptide(L)' 'MHSNEFSYNSYFIHEKDLKYVPPYLKDVPETPNEVEYRTSGSWPTWIEGKLLRIGEGRFTNPFSQQSHQHPVT' A
#
# COMPACT_ATOMS: atom_id res chain seq x y z
N MET A 1 18.77 30.03 -1.33
CA MET A 1 19.24 28.65 -1.57
C MET A 1 18.09 27.73 -1.21
N HIS A 2 17.43 27.12 -2.19
CA HIS A 2 16.34 26.16 -1.94
C HIS A 2 16.98 24.78 -1.74
N SER A 3 17.18 24.36 -0.49
CA SER A 3 17.51 22.98 -0.17
C SER A 3 16.23 22.14 -0.27
N ASN A 4 15.87 21.75 -1.49
CA ASN A 4 14.89 20.69 -1.74
C ASN A 4 15.57 19.34 -1.48
N GLU A 5 15.94 19.06 -0.23
CA GLU A 5 16.31 17.72 0.20
C GLU A 5 15.04 16.98 0.62
N PHE A 6 14.17 16.68 -0.35
CA PHE A 6 13.37 15.49 -0.23
C PHE A 6 14.33 14.31 -0.45
N SER A 7 14.94 13.84 0.63
CA SER A 7 15.54 12.51 0.66
C SER A 7 14.48 11.54 0.14
N TYR A 8 14.66 11.08 -1.10
CA TYR A 8 13.71 10.17 -1.75
C TYR A 8 13.77 8.88 -0.95
N ASN A 9 12.81 8.67 -0.06
CA ASN A 9 12.59 7.38 0.54
C ASN A 9 12.15 6.44 -0.60
N SER A 10 13.06 5.59 -1.07
CA SER A 10 12.82 4.70 -2.22
C SER A 10 11.65 3.73 -2.05
N TYR A 11 11.10 3.61 -0.83
CA TYR A 11 10.03 2.68 -0.50
C TYR A 11 8.63 3.31 -0.52
N PHE A 12 8.53 4.64 -0.47
CA PHE A 12 7.24 5.33 -0.40
C PHE A 12 7.09 6.38 -1.49
N ILE A 13 5.90 6.44 -2.04
CA ILE A 13 5.48 7.40 -3.07
C ILE A 13 4.70 8.50 -2.36
N HIS A 14 5.04 9.76 -2.66
CA HIS A 14 4.22 10.87 -2.19
C HIS A 14 2.83 10.79 -2.85
N GLU A 15 1.78 11.08 -2.08
CA GLU A 15 0.39 10.97 -2.54
C GLU A 15 0.14 11.74 -3.86
N LYS A 16 0.73 12.94 -3.99
CA LYS A 16 0.66 13.78 -5.21
C LYS A 16 1.21 13.11 -6.47
N ASP A 17 2.10 12.13 -6.32
CA ASP A 17 2.79 11.44 -7.39
C ASP A 17 2.13 10.10 -7.74
N LEU A 18 1.13 9.64 -6.97
CA LEU A 18 0.37 8.41 -7.24
C LEU A 18 -0.35 8.44 -8.61
N LYS A 19 -0.68 9.63 -9.13
CA LYS A 19 -1.29 9.77 -10.46
C LYS A 19 -0.39 9.29 -11.62
N TYR A 20 0.91 9.13 -11.37
CA TYR A 20 1.88 8.67 -12.38
C TYR A 20 2.18 7.18 -12.30
N VAL A 21 1.65 6.46 -11.31
CA VAL A 21 1.86 5.01 -11.17
C VAL A 21 0.66 4.21 -11.67
N PRO A 22 0.84 2.94 -12.07
CA PRO A 22 -0.26 2.07 -12.43
C PRO A 22 -1.34 1.99 -11.33
N PRO A 23 -2.63 1.90 -11.69
CA PRO A 23 -3.74 1.95 -10.71
C PRO A 23 -3.75 0.85 -9.64
N TYR A 24 -2.99 -0.23 -9.85
CA TYR A 24 -2.82 -1.32 -8.88
C TYR A 24 -1.74 -1.05 -7.82
N LEU A 25 -0.95 0.02 -7.97
CA LEU A 25 0.00 0.51 -6.95
C LEU A 25 -0.65 1.64 -6.15
N LYS A 26 -1.65 1.29 -5.35
CA LYS A 26 -2.36 2.20 -4.46
C LYS A 26 -2.52 1.56 -3.09
N ASP A 27 -2.67 2.40 -2.08
CA ASP A 27 -2.97 1.92 -0.73
C ASP A 27 -4.30 1.19 -0.70
N VAL A 28 -4.31 0.04 -0.04
CA VAL A 28 -5.53 -0.74 0.20
C VAL A 28 -5.64 -0.98 1.71
N PRO A 29 -6.81 -0.74 2.33
CA PRO A 29 -7.00 -1.04 3.74
C PRO A 29 -6.93 -2.55 3.98
N GLU A 30 -6.60 -2.93 5.21
CA GLU A 30 -6.66 -4.33 5.62
C GLU A 30 -8.10 -4.86 5.55
N THR A 31 -8.22 -6.15 5.23
CA THR A 31 -9.49 -6.89 5.28
C THR A 31 -9.41 -7.84 6.47
N PRO A 32 -9.86 -7.43 7.68
CA PRO A 32 -9.62 -8.18 8.91
C PRO A 32 -10.44 -9.48 9.01
N ASN A 33 -11.50 -9.59 8.21
CA ASN A 33 -12.38 -10.76 8.17
C ASN A 33 -12.35 -11.38 6.77
N GLU A 34 -12.60 -12.68 6.68
CA GLU A 34 -12.71 -13.36 5.39
C GLU A 34 -13.89 -12.80 4.58
N VAL A 35 -13.70 -12.65 3.27
CA VAL A 35 -14.70 -12.13 2.34
C VAL A 35 -15.07 -13.22 1.35
N GLU A 36 -16.36 -13.54 1.26
CA GLU A 36 -16.87 -14.44 0.23
C GLU A 36 -16.82 -13.76 -1.14
N TYR A 37 -16.35 -14.49 -2.15
CA TYR A 37 -16.29 -14.00 -3.52
C TYR A 37 -17.10 -14.89 -4.46
N ARG A 38 -17.83 -14.26 -5.39
CA ARG A 38 -18.58 -14.99 -6.41
C ARG A 38 -17.64 -15.52 -7.48
N THR A 39 -17.67 -16.83 -7.70
CA THR A 39 -16.88 -17.50 -8.73
C THR A 39 -17.80 -17.99 -9.86
N SER A 40 -17.24 -18.16 -11.05
CA SER A 40 -17.94 -18.67 -12.22
C SER A 40 -17.23 -19.90 -12.78
N GLY A 41 -18.00 -20.83 -13.35
CA GLY A 41 -17.48 -22.12 -13.82
C GLY A 41 -17.56 -23.20 -12.74
N SER A 42 -16.67 -24.19 -12.80
CA SER A 42 -16.62 -25.30 -11.86
C SER A 42 -15.25 -25.42 -11.24
N TRP A 43 -15.19 -25.43 -9.91
CA TRP A 43 -13.96 -25.72 -9.17
C TRP A 43 -13.63 -27.21 -9.29
N PRO A 44 -12.36 -27.57 -9.53
CA PRO A 44 -11.92 -28.95 -9.41
C PRO A 44 -12.13 -29.46 -7.98
N THR A 45 -12.75 -30.64 -7.84
CA THR A 45 -13.13 -31.22 -6.54
C THR A 45 -11.94 -31.64 -5.68
N TRP A 46 -10.75 -31.76 -6.28
CA TRP A 46 -9.52 -32.11 -5.60
C TRP A 46 -8.75 -30.89 -5.06
N ILE A 47 -9.21 -29.67 -5.32
CA ILE A 47 -8.58 -28.46 -4.77
C ILE A 47 -9.17 -28.17 -3.39
N GLU A 48 -8.37 -28.40 -2.37
CA GLU A 48 -8.66 -28.03 -0.98
C GLU A 48 -7.40 -27.43 -0.36
N GLY A 49 -7.46 -26.17 0.08
CA GLY A 49 -6.31 -25.51 0.67
C GLY A 49 -6.43 -23.99 0.78
N LYS A 50 -5.32 -23.36 1.17
CA LYS A 50 -5.20 -21.90 1.29
C LYS A 50 -4.09 -21.40 0.37
N LEU A 51 -4.37 -20.33 -0.38
CA LEU A 51 -3.39 -19.62 -1.18
C LEU A 51 -2.84 -18.43 -0.37
N LEU A 52 -1.56 -18.46 -0.04
CA LEU A 52 -0.88 -17.36 0.66
C LEU A 52 -0.02 -16.58 -0.34
N ARG A 53 -0.14 -15.26 -0.33
CA ARG A 53 0.66 -14.34 -1.15
C ARG A 53 1.13 -13.17 -0.28
N ILE A 54 2.37 -12.74 -0.49
CA ILE A 54 2.97 -11.60 0.21
C ILE A 54 3.22 -10.50 -0.83
N GLY A 55 2.95 -9.26 -0.47
CA GLY A 55 3.20 -8.08 -1.29
C GLY A 55 2.89 -6.80 -0.52
N GLU A 56 3.38 -5.69 -1.04
CA GLU A 56 3.13 -4.37 -0.44
C GLU A 56 1.67 -3.96 -0.63
N GLY A 57 1.00 -3.58 0.46
CA GLY A 57 -0.36 -3.04 0.46
C GLY A 57 -0.44 -1.53 0.75
N ARG A 58 0.70 -0.91 1.09
CA ARG A 58 0.82 0.51 1.41
C ARG A 58 2.04 1.10 0.70
N PHE A 59 1.78 2.09 -0.13
CA PHE A 59 2.75 2.81 -0.94
C PHE A 59 2.90 4.27 -0.51
N THR A 60 1.98 4.84 0.27
CA THR A 60 2.15 6.21 0.81
C THR A 60 2.71 6.23 2.23
N ASN A 61 3.39 7.32 2.59
CA ASN A 61 3.87 7.55 3.95
C ASN A 61 2.74 8.10 4.83
N PRO A 62 2.25 7.34 5.83
CA PRO A 62 1.16 7.76 6.71
C PRO A 62 1.53 8.92 7.66
N PHE A 63 2.81 9.24 7.79
CA PHE A 63 3.32 10.28 8.70
C PHE A 63 3.70 11.59 7.99
N SER A 64 3.41 11.71 6.69
CA SER A 64 3.82 12.86 5.88
C SER A 64 3.28 14.23 6.37
N GLN A 65 2.25 14.26 7.23
CA GLN A 65 1.68 15.48 7.80
C GLN A 65 2.21 15.84 9.21
N GLN A 66 2.94 14.95 9.88
CA GLN A 66 3.63 15.36 11.11
C GLN A 66 4.91 16.07 10.71
N SER A 67 4.82 17.40 10.56
CA SER A 67 6.01 18.24 10.63
C SER A 67 6.79 17.79 11.86
N HIS A 68 8.06 17.42 11.67
CA HIS A 68 8.98 17.18 12.77
C HIS A 68 9.06 18.46 13.61
N GLN A 69 8.14 18.63 14.56
CA GLN A 69 8.31 19.55 15.66
C GLN A 69 9.40 18.91 16.50
N HIS A 70 10.64 19.28 16.20
CA HIS A 70 11.76 19.04 17.09
C HIS A 70 11.32 19.52 18.49
N PRO A 71 11.45 18.69 19.54
CA PRO A 71 11.21 19.17 20.89
C PRO A 71 12.26 20.26 21.13
N VAL A 72 11.80 21.50 21.28
CA VAL A 72 12.64 22.63 21.66
C VAL A 72 12.97 22.41 23.14
N THR A 73 14.18 21.92 23.42
CA THR A 73 14.80 22.02 24.75
C THR A 73 15.21 23.44 25.04
#